data_AF-A0A7C0U1S5-F1
#
_entry.id   AF-A0A7C0U1S5-F1
#
_cell.length_a   1.000
_cell.length_b   1.000
_cell.length_c   1.000
_cell.angle_alpha   90.00
_cell.angle_beta   90.00
_cell.angle_gamma   90.00
#
_symmetry.space_group_name_H-M   'P 1'
#
loop_
_entity.id
_entity.type
_entity.pdbx_description
1 polymer ?
#
loop_
_entity_poly.entity_id
_entity_poly.type
_entity_poly.pdbx_seq_one_letter_code
_entity_poly.pdbx_strand_id
1 'polypeptide(L)'
;MIGKNMLWGIKAVFNEDTDLEVNDPKMKTLILAYLGYSKDVYPYPFKISYSWEEEIEEDGYPIRLPFLCRTFLDHWDENKNILQEKMFVKFIDFGKTSGGDTSYFRRRHNQQIYKIKKELEEKGYDLTKVLFIPLYGRIEENIGKFISLFYFRKLGYLTTVLTPFTGVKEPDVTCWKTPLLRKLREFGIVENGATLYELSMLRVFGKIKDDVKDSDNENRSIVIEVESDQPSSGVVQLLGYSLYGKGPYPSNVKEGYVEGGNYDKGFICAPFYKHENRVGVLSFDEIGLFFKDCPRNFSIPQKKVKSIREMDNLIKMVLLTNLTVDEILELIPIKSKTFFQVLNEISKLEEDKLIEKIKEVMKK
;
A
#
# COMPACT_ATOMS: atom_id res chain seq x y z
N MET A 1 0.12 2.09 -17.73
CA MET A 1 0.76 2.70 -16.53
C MET A 1 2.25 2.92 -16.71
N ILE A 2 3.01 1.91 -17.16
CA ILE A 2 4.46 2.02 -17.47
C ILE A 2 4.71 3.18 -18.45
N GLY A 3 4.05 3.18 -19.62
CA GLY A 3 4.18 4.27 -20.60
C GLY A 3 3.67 5.64 -20.15
N LYS A 4 2.94 5.73 -19.02
CA LYS A 4 2.51 6.99 -18.38
C LYS A 4 3.43 7.40 -17.22
N ASN A 5 4.57 6.73 -17.07
CA ASN A 5 5.53 6.86 -15.96
C ASN A 5 4.88 6.87 -14.56
N MET A 6 3.88 5.98 -14.37
CA MET A 6 3.28 5.71 -13.05
C MET A 6 4.01 4.57 -12.33
N LEU A 7 4.57 3.64 -13.11
CA LEU A 7 5.40 2.53 -12.63
C LEU A 7 6.77 2.69 -13.27
N TRP A 8 7.76 3.09 -12.47
CA TRP A 8 9.13 3.33 -12.94
C TRP A 8 9.97 2.06 -12.83
N GLY A 9 11.03 1.97 -13.63
CA GLY A 9 11.97 0.85 -13.59
C GLY A 9 11.37 -0.51 -13.98
N ILE A 10 10.15 -0.53 -14.54
CA ILE A 10 9.49 -1.71 -15.08
C ILE A 10 9.52 -1.65 -16.61
N LYS A 11 9.92 -2.76 -17.24
CA LYS A 11 9.81 -3.00 -18.67
C LYS A 11 8.81 -4.12 -18.91
N ALA A 12 7.83 -3.87 -19.76
CA ALA A 12 6.96 -4.92 -20.29
C ALA A 12 7.76 -5.73 -21.32
N VAL A 13 7.84 -7.05 -21.12
CA VAL A 13 8.58 -7.96 -22.00
C VAL A 13 7.60 -8.87 -22.74
N PHE A 14 6.58 -9.40 -22.06
CA PHE A 14 5.53 -10.27 -22.60
C PHE A 14 6.07 -11.32 -23.59
N ASN A 15 7.06 -12.09 -23.15
CA ASN A 15 7.55 -13.24 -23.91
C ASN A 15 7.04 -14.55 -23.29
N GLU A 16 7.40 -15.68 -23.88
CA GLU A 16 6.95 -16.99 -23.38
C GLU A 16 7.36 -17.25 -21.93
N ASP A 17 8.48 -16.66 -21.48
CA ASP A 17 9.12 -16.95 -20.20
C ASP A 17 8.68 -16.01 -19.07
N THR A 18 8.55 -14.71 -19.36
CA THR A 18 8.38 -13.63 -18.39
C THR A 18 7.54 -12.50 -18.98
N ASP A 19 6.75 -11.85 -18.12
CA ASP A 19 5.86 -10.77 -18.54
C ASP A 19 6.46 -9.39 -18.28
N LEU A 20 7.10 -9.22 -17.12
CA LEU A 20 7.74 -7.96 -16.72
C LEU A 20 9.20 -8.19 -16.30
N GLU A 21 10.02 -7.19 -16.55
CA GLU A 21 11.36 -7.04 -15.99
C GLU A 21 11.37 -5.78 -15.12
N VAL A 22 11.84 -5.90 -13.88
CA VAL A 22 11.90 -4.84 -12.89
C VAL A 22 13.34 -4.64 -12.48
N ASN A 23 13.87 -3.44 -12.73
CA ASN A 23 15.28 -3.10 -12.52
C ASN A 23 15.48 -2.18 -11.31
N ASP A 24 14.52 -1.30 -11.04
CA ASP A 24 14.61 -0.34 -9.94
C ASP A 24 14.42 -1.04 -8.57
N PRO A 25 15.40 -0.97 -7.65
CA PRO A 25 15.32 -1.64 -6.35
C PRO A 25 14.09 -1.22 -5.52
N LYS A 26 13.72 0.06 -5.56
CA LYS A 26 12.57 0.59 -4.82
C LYS A 26 11.25 0.06 -5.38
N MET A 27 11.10 -0.03 -6.71
CA MET A 27 9.94 -0.64 -7.33
C MET A 27 9.84 -2.15 -7.06
N LYS A 28 10.96 -2.89 -7.04
CA LYS A 28 10.96 -4.31 -6.63
C LYS A 28 10.41 -4.47 -5.22
N THR A 29 10.88 -3.67 -4.27
CA THR A 29 10.39 -3.66 -2.90
C THR A 29 8.88 -3.41 -2.85
N LEU A 30 8.38 -2.44 -3.62
CA LEU A 30 6.94 -2.12 -3.66
C LEU A 30 6.12 -3.27 -4.27
N ILE A 31 6.61 -3.92 -5.32
CA ILE A 31 5.96 -5.11 -5.92
C ILE A 31 5.92 -6.26 -4.92
N LEU A 32 7.04 -6.55 -4.25
CA LEU A 32 7.12 -7.63 -3.27
C LEU A 32 6.20 -7.37 -2.07
N ALA A 33 6.08 -6.11 -1.64
CA ALA A 33 5.20 -5.73 -0.55
C ALA A 33 3.72 -5.86 -0.93
N TYR A 34 3.30 -5.35 -2.10
CA TYR A 34 1.89 -5.19 -2.45
C TYR A 34 1.30 -6.29 -3.36
N LEU A 35 2.09 -6.84 -4.28
CA LEU A 35 1.61 -7.80 -5.27
C LEU A 35 1.85 -9.25 -4.87
N GLY A 36 2.89 -9.53 -4.08
CA GLY A 36 3.06 -10.88 -3.56
C GLY A 36 4.46 -11.15 -3.03
N TYR A 37 4.49 -12.00 -2.02
CA TYR A 37 5.70 -12.57 -1.46
C TYR A 37 5.97 -13.95 -2.05
N SER A 38 7.23 -14.20 -2.44
CA SER A 38 7.73 -15.54 -2.75
C SER A 38 8.98 -15.78 -1.93
N LYS A 39 8.95 -16.79 -1.04
CA LYS A 39 10.13 -17.24 -0.25
C LYS A 39 11.33 -17.56 -1.13
N ASP A 40 11.07 -18.00 -2.36
CA ASP A 40 12.10 -18.35 -3.32
C ASP A 40 12.80 -17.11 -3.90
N VAL A 41 12.05 -16.01 -4.07
CA VAL A 41 12.59 -14.73 -4.60
C VAL A 41 13.18 -13.89 -3.50
N TYR A 42 12.61 -14.00 -2.30
CA TYR A 42 12.97 -13.20 -1.17
C TYR A 42 12.76 -14.03 0.09
N PRO A 43 13.81 -14.47 0.79
CA PRO A 43 13.66 -15.39 1.92
C PRO A 43 13.03 -14.72 3.17
N TYR A 44 13.04 -13.38 3.24
CA TYR A 44 12.54 -12.59 4.38
C TYR A 44 11.54 -11.50 3.93
N PRO A 45 10.21 -11.71 4.05
CA PRO A 45 9.20 -10.89 3.41
C PRO A 45 9.24 -9.44 3.87
N PHE A 46 9.14 -8.50 2.93
CA PHE A 46 8.67 -7.15 3.22
C PHE A 46 7.19 -7.20 3.61
N LYS A 47 6.86 -6.92 4.87
CA LYS A 47 5.47 -6.79 5.30
C LYS A 47 5.03 -5.31 5.29
N ILE A 48 3.81 -5.06 4.79
CA ILE A 48 3.18 -3.72 4.80
C ILE A 48 2.68 -3.37 6.21
N SER A 49 2.36 -4.40 7.01
CA SER A 49 2.08 -4.31 8.44
C SER A 49 2.82 -5.44 9.13
N TYR A 50 3.64 -5.11 10.12
CA TYR A 50 4.17 -6.11 11.03
C TYR A 50 3.21 -6.19 12.21
N SER A 51 2.53 -7.33 12.33
CA SER A 51 1.85 -7.69 13.56
C SER A 51 2.93 -8.03 14.59
N TRP A 52 2.97 -7.28 15.69
CA TRP A 52 3.80 -7.58 16.85
C TRP A 52 3.44 -8.94 17.47
N GLU A 53 2.25 -9.48 17.17
CA GLU A 53 1.77 -10.78 17.66
C GLU A 53 2.41 -11.97 16.90
N GLU A 54 2.92 -11.76 15.68
CA GLU A 54 3.50 -12.83 14.85
C GLU A 54 5.00 -13.08 15.09
N GLU A 55 5.71 -12.19 15.81
CA GLU A 55 7.18 -12.22 15.95
C GLU A 55 7.69 -12.45 17.39
N ILE A 56 6.81 -12.72 18.35
CA ILE A 56 7.22 -13.10 19.72
C ILE A 56 7.41 -14.62 19.76
N GLU A 57 8.64 -15.10 19.58
CA GLU A 57 9.02 -16.43 20.05
C GLU A 57 9.01 -16.43 21.59
N GLU A 58 8.53 -17.51 22.22
CA GLU A 58 8.29 -17.59 23.69
C GLU A 58 9.50 -17.21 24.55
N ASP A 59 10.73 -17.25 24.01
CA ASP A 59 11.98 -16.96 24.72
C ASP A 59 12.81 -15.79 24.11
N GLY A 60 12.25 -15.04 23.15
CA GLY A 60 12.96 -14.00 22.41
C GLY A 60 12.72 -12.58 22.91
N TYR A 61 13.40 -12.14 23.98
CA TYR A 61 13.55 -10.71 24.25
C TYR A 61 14.62 -10.11 23.29
N PRO A 62 14.29 -9.03 22.57
CA PRO A 62 14.55 -7.73 23.17
C PRO A 62 13.32 -6.82 23.10
N ILE A 63 13.28 -5.84 24.00
CA ILE A 63 12.30 -4.73 23.98
C ILE A 63 12.50 -3.97 22.66
N ARG A 64 11.77 -4.35 21.62
CA ARG A 64 11.53 -3.51 20.46
C ARG A 64 10.32 -2.65 20.80
N LEU A 65 10.41 -1.33 20.61
CA LEU A 65 9.22 -0.47 20.68
C LEU A 65 8.15 -1.17 19.80
N PRO A 66 6.86 -1.31 20.19
CA PRO A 66 5.81 -2.04 19.49
C PRO A 66 5.39 -1.40 18.14
N PHE A 67 6.28 -0.60 17.55
CA PHE A 67 6.25 -0.12 16.17
C PHE A 67 7.50 -0.54 15.37
N LEU A 68 8.47 -1.16 16.03
CA LEU A 68 9.75 -1.65 15.50
C LEU A 68 9.76 -3.18 15.53
N CYS A 69 8.77 -3.81 14.89
CA CYS A 69 9.09 -5.07 14.22
C CYS A 69 10.22 -4.81 13.18
N ARG A 70 10.68 -5.83 12.44
CA ARG A 70 11.71 -5.62 11.40
C ARG A 70 11.35 -4.40 10.52
N THR A 71 12.15 -3.35 10.63
CA THR A 71 11.98 -2.12 9.86
C THR A 71 12.37 -2.37 8.41
N PHE A 72 12.01 -1.45 7.51
CA PHE A 72 12.56 -1.51 6.15
C PHE A 72 14.10 -1.54 6.15
N LEU A 73 14.76 -0.89 7.12
CA LEU A 73 16.21 -0.90 7.27
C LEU A 73 16.75 -2.31 7.55
N ASP A 74 16.12 -3.03 8.49
CA ASP A 74 16.53 -4.40 8.81
C ASP A 74 16.44 -5.31 7.57
N HIS A 75 15.33 -5.21 6.82
CA HIS A 75 15.16 -5.97 5.59
C HIS A 75 16.13 -5.55 4.48
N TRP A 76 16.41 -4.25 4.36
CA TRP A 76 17.37 -3.75 3.39
C TRP A 76 18.76 -4.32 3.66
N ASP A 77 19.22 -4.29 4.91
CA ASP A 77 20.57 -4.76 5.26
C ASP A 77 20.77 -6.25 4.97
N GLU A 78 19.73 -7.07 5.18
CA GLU A 78 19.75 -8.50 4.90
C GLU A 78 19.70 -8.84 3.40
N ASN A 79 19.10 -7.99 2.57
CA ASN A 79 18.68 -8.38 1.23
C ASN A 79 19.06 -7.40 0.09
N LYS A 80 19.77 -6.31 0.38
CA LYS A 80 20.15 -5.27 -0.60
C LYS A 80 20.80 -5.84 -1.87
N ASN A 81 21.57 -6.92 -1.75
CA ASN A 81 22.24 -7.55 -2.89
C ASN A 81 21.20 -8.11 -3.88
N ILE A 82 20.16 -8.78 -3.38
CA ILE A 82 19.06 -9.32 -4.19
C ILE A 82 18.30 -8.18 -4.87
N LEU A 83 18.06 -7.07 -4.16
CA LEU A 83 17.33 -5.93 -4.71
C LEU A 83 18.10 -5.15 -5.77
N GLN A 84 19.43 -5.27 -5.82
CA GLN A 84 20.25 -4.66 -6.87
C GLN A 84 20.16 -5.44 -8.19
N GLU A 85 19.88 -6.74 -8.14
CA GLU A 85 19.77 -7.59 -9.32
C GLU A 85 18.39 -7.50 -9.96
N LYS A 86 18.30 -7.66 -11.29
CA LYS A 86 17.01 -7.62 -12.00
C LYS A 86 16.05 -8.70 -11.47
N MET A 87 14.77 -8.33 -11.35
CA MET A 87 13.69 -9.24 -11.00
C MET A 87 12.75 -9.39 -12.19
N PHE A 88 12.32 -10.60 -12.47
CA PHE A 88 11.31 -10.91 -13.46
C PHE A 88 9.97 -11.20 -12.79
N VAL A 89 8.88 -10.91 -13.47
CA VAL A 89 7.53 -11.26 -13.03
C VAL A 89 6.89 -12.13 -14.10
N LYS A 90 6.26 -13.23 -13.67
CA LYS A 90 5.47 -14.13 -14.50
C LYS A 90 4.07 -14.28 -13.91
N PHE A 91 3.06 -13.82 -14.63
CA PHE A 91 1.67 -14.08 -14.32
C PHE A 91 1.30 -15.49 -14.77
N ILE A 92 0.66 -16.24 -13.88
CA ILE A 92 0.23 -17.62 -14.17
C ILE A 92 -1.28 -17.69 -14.02
N ASP A 93 -2.00 -17.82 -15.13
CA ASP A 93 -3.43 -18.07 -15.11
C ASP A 93 -3.74 -19.56 -14.89
N PHE A 94 -4.38 -19.86 -13.77
CA PHE A 94 -4.87 -21.19 -13.42
C PHE A 94 -6.31 -21.44 -13.92
N GLY A 95 -6.94 -20.44 -14.53
CA GLY A 95 -8.33 -20.46 -14.94
C GLY A 95 -9.29 -20.32 -13.75
N LYS A 96 -10.60 -20.23 -14.04
CA LYS A 96 -11.63 -20.10 -13.00
C LYS A 96 -11.73 -21.39 -12.19
N THR A 97 -11.49 -21.32 -10.90
CA THR A 97 -11.76 -22.44 -9.98
C THR A 97 -13.23 -22.45 -9.58
N SER A 98 -14.03 -23.34 -10.17
CA SER A 98 -15.42 -23.56 -9.75
C SER A 98 -15.47 -24.40 -8.47
N GLY A 99 -15.68 -23.75 -7.32
CA GLY A 99 -16.27 -24.27 -6.07
C GLY A 99 -15.95 -25.69 -5.57
N GLY A 100 -14.83 -26.30 -5.94
CA GLY A 100 -14.48 -27.68 -5.59
C GLY A 100 -13.25 -27.80 -4.70
N ASP A 101 -13.07 -28.99 -4.12
CA ASP A 101 -12.08 -29.38 -3.11
C ASP A 101 -10.72 -28.67 -3.24
N THR A 102 -10.45 -27.76 -2.30
CA THR A 102 -9.30 -26.84 -2.28
C THR A 102 -7.96 -27.57 -2.33
N SER A 103 -7.92 -28.82 -1.86
CA SER A 103 -6.71 -29.65 -1.83
C SER A 103 -6.27 -30.09 -3.24
N TYR A 104 -7.21 -30.47 -4.10
CA TYR A 104 -6.94 -30.91 -5.48
C TYR A 104 -6.48 -29.73 -6.36
N PHE A 105 -7.17 -28.59 -6.26
CA PHE A 105 -6.78 -27.37 -6.97
C PHE A 105 -5.39 -26.90 -6.55
N ARG A 106 -5.09 -26.90 -5.25
CA ARG A 106 -3.75 -26.56 -4.75
C ARG A 106 -2.67 -27.48 -5.31
N ARG A 107 -2.91 -28.79 -5.40
CA ARG A 107 -1.96 -29.74 -6.03
C ARG A 107 -1.74 -29.42 -7.50
N ARG A 108 -2.80 -29.18 -8.27
CA ARG A 108 -2.70 -28.83 -9.70
C ARG A 108 -1.96 -27.51 -9.91
N HIS A 109 -2.25 -26.49 -9.10
CA HIS A 109 -1.55 -25.21 -9.16
C HIS A 109 -0.06 -25.39 -8.86
N ASN A 110 0.28 -26.11 -7.79
CA ASN A 110 1.66 -26.40 -7.43
C ASN A 110 2.39 -27.18 -8.54
N GLN A 111 1.74 -28.15 -9.19
CA GLN A 111 2.31 -28.90 -10.31
C GLN A 111 2.59 -28.00 -11.52
N GLN A 112 1.67 -27.08 -11.84
CA GLN A 112 1.86 -26.14 -12.94
C GLN A 112 2.97 -25.12 -12.62
N ILE A 113 3.03 -24.58 -11.40
CA ILE A 113 4.15 -23.74 -10.94
C ILE A 113 5.47 -24.51 -11.04
N TYR A 114 5.50 -25.75 -10.56
CA TYR A 114 6.69 -26.61 -10.61
C TYR A 114 7.15 -26.85 -12.05
N LYS A 115 6.22 -27.13 -12.97
CA LYS A 115 6.52 -27.31 -14.39
C LYS A 115 7.13 -26.04 -14.99
N ILE A 116 6.52 -24.88 -14.76
CA ILE A 116 7.01 -23.59 -15.25
C ILE A 116 8.40 -23.28 -14.66
N LYS A 117 8.59 -23.52 -13.37
CA LYS A 117 9.90 -23.38 -12.71
C LYS A 117 10.97 -24.23 -13.38
N LYS A 118 10.69 -25.51 -13.64
CA LYS A 118 11.63 -26.41 -14.32
C LYS A 118 11.96 -25.95 -15.74
N GLU A 119 10.95 -25.52 -16.50
CA GLU A 119 11.15 -24.99 -17.87
C GLU A 119 12.02 -23.73 -17.86
N LEU A 120 11.83 -22.83 -16.89
CA LEU A 120 12.66 -21.64 -16.73
C LEU A 120 14.09 -21.98 -16.31
N GLU A 121 14.28 -22.93 -15.39
CA GLU A 121 15.62 -23.42 -15.00
C GLU A 121 16.36 -24.03 -16.19
N GLU A 122 15.70 -24.86 -17.01
CA GLU A 122 16.26 -25.45 -18.23
C GLU A 122 16.67 -24.39 -19.25
N LYS A 123 15.98 -23.25 -19.28
CA LYS A 123 16.31 -22.08 -20.10
C LYS A 123 17.38 -21.17 -19.46
N GLY A 124 17.89 -21.53 -18.27
CA GLY A 124 18.97 -20.82 -17.59
C GLY A 124 18.52 -19.63 -16.72
N TYR A 125 17.23 -19.55 -16.38
CA TYR A 125 16.76 -18.55 -15.43
C TYR A 125 17.13 -18.92 -14.00
N ASP A 126 17.55 -17.91 -13.24
CA ASP A 126 17.67 -18.00 -11.79
C ASP A 126 16.30 -17.77 -11.15
N LEU A 127 15.70 -18.84 -10.60
CA LEU A 127 14.36 -18.78 -10.00
C LEU A 127 14.26 -17.85 -8.79
N THR A 128 15.39 -17.55 -8.13
CA THR A 128 15.42 -16.57 -7.03
C THR A 128 15.16 -15.15 -7.51
N LYS A 129 15.03 -14.95 -8.83
CA LYS A 129 14.73 -13.67 -9.47
C LYS A 129 13.40 -13.66 -10.19
N VAL A 130 12.61 -14.73 -10.14
CA VAL A 130 11.33 -14.83 -10.85
C VAL A 130 10.18 -14.84 -9.86
N LEU A 131 9.45 -13.73 -9.80
CA LEU A 131 8.21 -13.61 -9.02
C LEU A 131 7.03 -14.18 -9.82
N PHE A 132 6.42 -15.23 -9.30
CA PHE A 132 5.21 -15.82 -9.86
C PHE A 132 3.97 -15.18 -9.23
N ILE A 133 3.13 -14.55 -10.05
CA ILE A 133 1.87 -13.94 -9.61
C ILE A 133 0.71 -14.80 -10.13
N PRO A 134 -0.03 -15.50 -9.24
CA PRO A 134 -1.15 -16.32 -9.65
C PRO A 134 -2.33 -15.45 -10.10
N LEU A 135 -2.98 -15.86 -11.19
CA LEU A 135 -4.29 -15.39 -11.64
C LEU A 135 -5.25 -16.59 -11.60
N TYR A 136 -6.47 -16.40 -11.12
CA TYR A 136 -7.46 -17.49 -10.97
C TYR A 136 -8.62 -17.32 -11.96
N GLY A 137 -8.28 -17.12 -13.24
CA GLY A 137 -9.24 -16.76 -14.28
C GLY A 137 -9.86 -15.37 -14.11
N ARG A 138 -9.23 -14.53 -13.29
CA ARG A 138 -9.59 -13.14 -13.01
C ARG A 138 -8.36 -12.35 -12.54
N ILE A 139 -8.46 -11.03 -12.61
CA ILE A 139 -7.44 -10.13 -12.04
C ILE A 139 -7.75 -9.96 -10.56
N GLU A 140 -6.80 -10.38 -9.71
CA GLU A 140 -6.96 -10.36 -8.25
C GLU A 140 -6.89 -8.94 -7.67
N GLU A 141 -7.53 -8.75 -6.51
CA GLU A 141 -7.67 -7.44 -5.85
C GLU A 141 -6.33 -6.79 -5.51
N ASN A 142 -5.29 -7.56 -5.18
CA ASN A 142 -3.94 -7.03 -4.93
C ASN A 142 -3.40 -6.22 -6.12
N ILE A 143 -3.68 -6.65 -7.35
CA ILE A 143 -3.31 -5.91 -8.57
C ILE A 143 -4.11 -4.61 -8.66
N GLY A 144 -5.42 -4.65 -8.37
CA GLY A 144 -6.27 -3.45 -8.33
C GLY A 144 -5.85 -2.45 -7.24
N LYS A 145 -5.44 -2.94 -6.05
CA LYS A 145 -4.89 -2.13 -4.96
C LYS A 145 -3.59 -1.46 -5.40
N PHE A 146 -2.66 -2.22 -5.97
CA PHE A 146 -1.41 -1.70 -6.52
C PHE A 146 -1.67 -0.61 -7.57
N ILE A 147 -2.53 -0.87 -8.55
CA ILE A 147 -2.91 0.11 -9.58
C ILE A 147 -3.46 1.39 -8.93
N SER A 148 -4.35 1.26 -7.96
CA SER A 148 -4.97 2.38 -7.25
C SER A 148 -3.95 3.22 -6.49
N LEU A 149 -3.05 2.58 -5.74
CA LEU A 149 -1.98 3.25 -4.98
C LEU A 149 -1.12 4.12 -5.90
N PHE A 150 -0.66 3.59 -7.03
CA PHE A 150 0.23 4.33 -7.93
C PHE A 150 -0.51 5.36 -8.80
N TYR A 151 -1.77 5.09 -9.17
CA TYR A 151 -2.58 6.07 -9.89
C TYR A 151 -2.81 7.32 -9.04
N PHE A 152 -3.30 7.17 -7.81
CA PHE A 152 -3.54 8.32 -6.93
C PHE A 152 -2.26 8.94 -6.39
N ARG A 153 -1.18 8.17 -6.20
CA ARG A 153 0.16 8.73 -5.95
C ARG A 153 0.56 9.71 -7.05
N LYS A 154 0.38 9.36 -8.33
CA LYS A 154 0.69 10.25 -9.47
C LYS A 154 -0.19 11.51 -9.48
N LEU A 155 -1.39 11.44 -8.92
CA LEU A 155 -2.27 12.59 -8.71
C LEU A 155 -1.94 13.43 -7.46
N GLY A 156 -0.79 13.20 -6.84
CA GLY A 156 -0.34 13.99 -5.70
C GLY A 156 -1.00 13.58 -4.38
N TYR A 157 -1.40 12.33 -4.21
CA TYR A 157 -1.87 11.84 -2.91
C TYR A 157 -0.76 11.09 -2.17
N LEU A 158 -0.82 11.13 -0.85
CA LEU A 158 -0.27 10.05 -0.03
C LEU A 158 -1.22 8.86 -0.11
N THR A 159 -0.74 7.67 -0.49
CA THR A 159 -1.59 6.48 -0.65
C THR A 159 -1.19 5.35 0.29
N THR A 160 -2.16 4.61 0.81
CA THR A 160 -1.90 3.52 1.77
C THR A 160 -3.06 2.51 1.81
N VAL A 161 -2.78 1.31 2.31
CA VAL A 161 -3.79 0.29 2.67
C VAL A 161 -4.15 0.35 4.17
N LEU A 162 -3.50 1.24 4.94
CA LEU A 162 -3.84 1.52 6.33
C LEU A 162 -4.88 2.64 6.39
N THR A 163 -5.78 2.59 7.36
CA THR A 163 -6.86 3.57 7.53
C THR A 163 -6.80 4.24 8.90
N PRO A 164 -7.29 5.50 9.05
CA PRO A 164 -7.70 6.04 10.34
C PRO A 164 -8.72 5.13 11.01
N PHE A 165 -8.88 5.28 12.32
CA PHE A 165 -9.90 4.55 13.06
C PHE A 165 -11.27 5.14 12.76
N THR A 166 -12.00 4.51 11.84
CA THR A 166 -13.32 4.97 11.39
C THR A 166 -14.49 4.27 12.08
N GLY A 167 -14.22 3.24 12.91
CA GLY A 167 -15.25 2.42 13.54
C GLY A 167 -15.97 1.44 12.59
N VAL A 168 -15.57 1.39 11.32
CA VAL A 168 -16.03 0.44 10.30
C VAL A 168 -14.85 -0.49 9.95
N LYS A 169 -15.10 -1.58 9.20
CA LYS A 169 -14.05 -2.45 8.63
C LYS A 169 -12.99 -1.61 7.89
N GLU A 170 -11.76 -2.11 7.77
CA GLU A 170 -10.72 -1.43 7.01
C GLU A 170 -11.05 -1.44 5.50
N PRO A 171 -10.99 -0.28 4.81
CA PRO A 171 -11.11 -0.20 3.37
C PRO A 171 -9.84 -0.70 2.68
N ASP A 172 -9.94 -0.99 1.38
CA ASP A 172 -8.80 -1.54 0.63
C ASP A 172 -7.65 -0.56 0.41
N VAL A 173 -7.97 0.68 0.01
CA VAL A 173 -6.99 1.76 -0.18
C VAL A 173 -7.58 3.08 0.26
N THR A 174 -6.75 3.90 0.91
CA THR A 174 -7.08 5.30 1.23
C THR A 174 -6.01 6.24 0.68
N CYS A 175 -6.44 7.43 0.25
CA CYS A 175 -5.56 8.44 -0.33
C CYS A 175 -5.80 9.79 0.33
N TRP A 176 -4.73 10.48 0.69
CA TRP A 176 -4.80 11.70 1.50
C TRP A 176 -3.89 12.80 0.98
N LYS A 177 -4.42 14.02 0.90
CA LYS A 177 -3.65 15.26 0.88
C LYS A 177 -3.81 15.89 2.26
N THR A 178 -2.73 15.95 3.03
CA THR A 178 -2.73 16.46 4.41
C THR A 178 -1.73 17.59 4.59
N PRO A 179 -1.84 18.37 5.68
CA PRO A 179 -0.83 19.38 6.03
C PRO A 179 0.58 18.81 6.13
N LEU A 180 0.76 17.60 6.70
CA LEU A 180 2.08 16.99 6.79
C LEU A 180 2.65 16.58 5.43
N LEU A 181 1.82 16.05 4.51
CA LEU A 181 2.27 15.80 3.14
C LEU A 181 2.75 17.09 2.46
N ARG A 182 2.04 18.20 2.68
CA ARG A 182 2.45 19.51 2.15
C ARG A 182 3.81 19.94 2.71
N LYS A 183 4.04 19.79 4.02
CA LYS A 183 5.35 20.04 4.61
C LYS A 183 6.44 19.16 4.01
N LEU A 184 6.18 17.86 3.82
CA LEU A 184 7.14 16.96 3.16
C LEU A 184 7.52 17.44 1.74
N ARG A 185 6.60 18.10 1.03
CA ARG A 185 6.88 18.76 -0.26
C ARG A 185 7.71 20.03 -0.11
N GLU A 186 7.35 20.89 0.83
CA GLU A 186 8.07 22.14 1.12
C GLU A 186 9.54 21.87 1.49
N PHE A 187 9.81 20.81 2.26
CA PHE A 187 11.16 20.37 2.61
C PHE A 187 11.87 19.59 1.50
N GLY A 188 11.19 19.35 0.37
CA GLY A 188 11.73 18.65 -0.80
C GLY A 188 12.05 17.18 -0.54
N ILE A 189 11.33 16.52 0.37
CA ILE A 189 11.39 15.07 0.61
C ILE A 189 10.51 14.34 -0.40
N VAL A 190 9.33 14.90 -0.69
CA VAL A 190 8.36 14.37 -1.66
C VAL A 190 8.11 15.42 -2.74
N GLU A 191 8.28 15.08 -4.02
CA GLU A 191 8.01 16.05 -5.10
C GLU A 191 6.51 16.21 -5.40
N ASN A 192 5.74 15.12 -5.26
CA ASN A 192 4.32 15.07 -5.59
C ASN A 192 3.52 14.21 -4.59
N GLY A 193 3.12 12.99 -4.96
CA GLY A 193 2.57 12.00 -4.05
C GLY A 193 3.60 10.97 -3.61
N ALA A 194 3.23 10.16 -2.63
CA ALA A 194 4.02 9.06 -2.13
C ALA A 194 3.09 7.92 -1.71
N THR A 195 3.52 6.67 -1.79
CA THR A 195 2.89 5.65 -0.94
C THR A 195 3.44 5.80 0.48
N LEU A 196 2.66 5.42 1.48
CA LEU A 196 3.13 5.40 2.86
C LEU A 196 4.36 4.47 3.01
N TYR A 197 4.42 3.39 2.23
CA TYR A 197 5.55 2.48 2.22
C TYR A 197 6.81 3.12 1.62
N GLU A 198 6.71 4.01 0.62
CA GLU A 198 7.89 4.76 0.17
C GLU A 198 8.46 5.68 1.26
N LEU A 199 7.63 6.20 2.16
CA LEU A 199 8.08 7.04 3.27
C LEU A 199 8.88 6.27 4.33
N SER A 200 8.70 4.96 4.47
CA SER A 200 9.52 4.14 5.38
C SER A 200 10.92 3.82 4.82
N MET A 201 11.18 4.17 3.56
CA MET A 201 12.43 3.85 2.86
C MET A 201 13.33 5.06 2.61
N LEU A 202 12.98 6.23 3.13
CA LEU A 202 13.67 7.50 2.85
C LEU A 202 15.16 7.44 3.19
N ARG A 203 15.55 6.76 4.27
CA ARG A 203 16.97 6.62 4.64
C ARG A 203 17.80 5.88 3.59
N VAL A 204 17.21 4.92 2.90
CA VAL A 204 17.92 4.09 1.92
C VAL A 204 17.83 4.68 0.51
N PHE A 205 16.63 5.06 0.09
CA PHE A 205 16.37 5.50 -1.29
C PHE A 205 16.33 7.02 -1.44
N GLY A 206 16.45 7.76 -0.34
CA GLY A 206 16.40 9.21 -0.36
C GLY A 206 15.02 9.75 -0.74
N LYS A 207 15.02 10.84 -1.49
CA LYS A 207 13.82 11.62 -1.82
C LYS A 207 12.88 10.87 -2.76
N ILE A 208 11.58 11.11 -2.61
CA ILE A 208 10.54 10.56 -3.48
C ILE A 208 10.31 11.54 -4.64
N LYS A 209 10.77 11.14 -5.82
CA LYS A 209 10.66 11.94 -7.05
C LYS A 209 9.43 11.60 -7.86
N ASP A 210 8.95 12.58 -8.63
CA ASP A 210 7.88 12.44 -9.61
C ASP A 210 7.96 13.58 -10.64
N ASP A 211 7.64 13.29 -11.91
CA ASP A 211 7.76 14.27 -13.00
C ASP A 211 6.65 15.33 -12.98
N VAL A 212 5.58 15.09 -12.23
CA VAL A 212 4.41 15.96 -12.16
C VAL A 212 4.41 16.61 -10.80
N LYS A 213 4.35 17.94 -10.73
CA LYS A 213 4.11 18.66 -9.48
C LYS A 213 2.64 19.01 -9.38
N ASP A 214 1.99 18.47 -8.37
CA ASP A 214 0.67 18.93 -7.96
C ASP A 214 0.80 20.30 -7.28
N SER A 215 0.12 21.31 -7.83
CA SER A 215 0.09 22.67 -7.29
C SER A 215 -1.03 22.88 -6.26
N ASP A 216 -1.89 21.89 -6.07
CA ASP A 216 -3.06 21.98 -5.20
C ASP A 216 -2.70 21.68 -3.74
N ASN A 217 -2.96 22.66 -2.88
CA ASN A 217 -2.70 22.61 -1.44
C ASN A 217 -3.96 22.30 -0.61
N GLU A 218 -5.08 21.97 -1.25
CA GLU A 218 -6.30 21.59 -0.55
C GLU A 218 -6.19 20.22 0.12
N ASN A 219 -6.64 20.17 1.37
CA ASN A 219 -6.77 18.91 2.08
C ASN A 219 -7.89 18.06 1.46
N ARG A 220 -7.55 16.85 1.01
CA ARG A 220 -8.48 15.94 0.34
C ARG A 220 -8.31 14.52 0.85
N SER A 221 -9.41 13.79 0.98
CA SER A 221 -9.42 12.39 1.41
C SER A 221 -10.28 11.53 0.49
N ILE A 222 -9.73 10.39 0.10
CA ILE A 222 -10.38 9.44 -0.81
C ILE A 222 -10.30 8.05 -0.19
N VAL A 223 -11.37 7.29 -0.34
CA VAL A 223 -11.40 5.85 -0.06
C VAL A 223 -11.72 5.09 -1.32
N ILE A 224 -11.09 3.93 -1.48
CA ILE A 224 -11.21 3.09 -2.67
C ILE A 224 -11.48 1.66 -2.20
N GLU A 225 -12.54 1.08 -2.73
CA GLU A 225 -12.79 -0.36 -2.66
C GLU A 225 -12.32 -1.01 -3.95
N VAL A 226 -11.67 -2.16 -3.84
CA VAL A 226 -11.11 -2.88 -4.97
C VAL A 226 -11.84 -4.20 -5.11
N GLU A 227 -12.39 -4.46 -6.30
CA GLU A 227 -13.18 -5.65 -6.56
C GLU A 227 -12.64 -6.35 -7.82
N SER A 228 -12.55 -7.68 -7.76
CA SER A 228 -12.13 -8.48 -8.92
C SER A 228 -13.26 -8.62 -9.95
N ASP A 229 -14.41 -9.13 -9.52
CA ASP A 229 -15.51 -9.56 -10.39
C ASP A 229 -16.92 -9.15 -9.91
N GLN A 230 -17.06 -8.61 -8.69
CA GLN A 230 -18.33 -8.12 -8.15
C GLN A 230 -18.28 -6.65 -7.69
N PRO A 231 -18.08 -5.67 -8.62
CA PRO A 231 -17.95 -4.25 -8.27
C PRO A 231 -19.11 -3.68 -7.46
N SER A 232 -20.31 -4.24 -7.60
CA SER A 232 -21.49 -3.83 -6.83
C SER A 232 -21.33 -4.02 -5.32
N SER A 233 -20.57 -5.03 -4.90
CA SER A 233 -20.29 -5.31 -3.48
C SER A 233 -19.46 -4.17 -2.88
N GLY A 234 -18.35 -3.79 -3.52
CA GLY A 234 -17.53 -2.65 -3.12
C GLY A 234 -18.31 -1.33 -3.10
N VAL A 235 -19.21 -1.09 -4.06
CA VAL A 235 -20.08 0.10 -4.03
C VAL A 235 -20.98 0.12 -2.79
N VAL A 236 -21.51 -1.03 -2.40
CA VAL A 236 -22.30 -1.16 -1.18
C VAL A 236 -21.45 -0.95 0.08
N GLN A 237 -20.18 -1.36 0.09
CA GLN A 237 -19.28 -1.06 1.21
C GLN A 237 -18.98 0.45 1.34
N LEU A 238 -18.81 1.13 0.19
CA LEU A 238 -18.59 2.58 0.17
C LEU A 238 -19.81 3.35 0.69
N LEU A 239 -21.00 3.04 0.18
CA LEU A 239 -22.23 3.79 0.47
C LEU A 239 -23.02 3.26 1.67
N GLY A 240 -22.75 2.04 2.11
CA GLY A 240 -23.51 1.36 3.16
C GLY A 240 -24.85 0.82 2.68
N TYR A 241 -25.54 0.11 3.56
CA TYR A 241 -26.90 -0.35 3.32
C TYR A 241 -27.90 0.68 3.83
N SER A 242 -28.35 1.56 2.94
CA SER A 242 -29.65 2.23 3.11
C SER A 242 -30.74 1.41 2.40
N LEU A 243 -30.99 0.20 2.90
CA LEU A 243 -32.08 -0.69 2.47
C LEU A 243 -32.57 -1.35 3.78
N TYR A 244 -33.68 -1.00 4.42
CA TYR A 244 -34.97 -0.51 3.95
C TYR A 244 -35.57 0.43 5.01
N GLY A 245 -36.01 1.62 4.61
CA GLY A 245 -37.17 2.20 5.28
C GLY A 245 -38.33 1.19 5.16
N LYS A 246 -38.90 0.77 6.30
CA LYS A 246 -40.04 -0.17 6.47
C LYS A 246 -39.69 -1.67 6.55
N GLY A 247 -38.83 -2.05 7.48
CA GLY A 247 -38.86 -3.35 8.15
C GLY A 247 -38.89 -3.16 9.68
N PRO A 248 -39.48 -4.06 10.48
CA PRO A 248 -39.71 -3.85 11.91
C PRO A 248 -38.46 -3.89 12.80
N TYR A 249 -37.25 -3.99 12.21
CA TYR A 249 -35.99 -4.07 12.95
C TYR A 249 -35.04 -2.92 12.58
N PRO A 250 -34.95 -1.86 13.40
CA PRO A 250 -34.09 -0.69 13.17
C PRO A 250 -32.58 -0.92 13.38
N SER A 251 -32.13 -2.14 13.67
CA SER A 251 -30.81 -2.38 14.29
C SER A 251 -29.63 -2.61 13.35
N ASN A 252 -29.84 -2.73 12.03
CA ASN A 252 -28.79 -3.18 11.09
C ASN A 252 -28.40 -2.13 10.03
N VAL A 253 -28.46 -0.83 10.36
CA VAL A 253 -27.90 0.21 9.50
C VAL A 253 -26.37 0.16 9.61
N LYS A 254 -25.71 -0.41 8.59
CA LYS A 254 -24.26 -0.35 8.48
C LYS A 254 -23.88 0.85 7.62
N GLU A 255 -23.34 1.88 8.26
CA GLU A 255 -22.77 3.06 7.60
C GLU A 255 -21.63 2.63 6.66
N GLY A 256 -21.65 3.12 5.43
CA GLY A 256 -20.58 2.90 4.46
C GLY A 256 -19.39 3.81 4.73
N TYR A 257 -18.24 3.50 4.12
CA TYR A 257 -17.00 4.25 4.35
C TYR A 257 -17.15 5.75 4.08
N VAL A 258 -17.83 6.13 2.99
CA VAL A 258 -18.00 7.56 2.66
C VAL A 258 -19.15 8.22 3.40
N GLU A 259 -20.24 7.52 3.66
CA GLU A 259 -21.38 8.07 4.42
C GLU A 259 -20.97 8.42 5.87
N GLY A 260 -19.93 7.74 6.37
CA GLY A 260 -19.19 8.10 7.58
C GLY A 260 -18.71 9.55 7.64
N GLY A 261 -18.58 10.27 6.53
CA GLY A 261 -18.14 11.66 6.48
C GLY A 261 -16.64 11.88 6.71
N ASN A 262 -15.85 10.80 6.82
CA ASN A 262 -14.39 10.86 6.98
C ASN A 262 -13.66 11.15 5.66
N TYR A 263 -14.28 10.80 4.53
CA TYR A 263 -13.72 10.88 3.19
C TYR A 263 -14.46 11.92 2.34
N ASP A 264 -13.75 12.67 1.50
CA ASP A 264 -14.39 13.52 0.49
C ASP A 264 -15.05 12.68 -0.60
N LYS A 265 -14.38 11.64 -1.08
CA LYS A 265 -14.82 10.87 -2.25
C LYS A 265 -14.60 9.37 -2.05
N GLY A 266 -15.50 8.58 -2.64
CA GLY A 266 -15.39 7.13 -2.73
C GLY A 266 -15.18 6.70 -4.18
N PHE A 267 -14.35 5.68 -4.40
CA PHE A 267 -14.11 5.08 -5.71
C PHE A 267 -14.20 3.57 -5.65
N ILE A 268 -14.76 2.98 -6.69
CA ILE A 268 -14.59 1.56 -6.97
C ILE A 268 -13.43 1.38 -7.95
N CYS A 269 -12.55 0.43 -7.66
CA CYS A 269 -11.51 -0.01 -8.58
C CYS A 269 -11.81 -1.44 -9.03
N ALA A 270 -12.09 -1.63 -10.31
CA ALA A 270 -12.36 -2.96 -10.84
C ALA A 270 -12.01 -3.06 -12.33
N PRO A 271 -11.52 -4.23 -12.80
CA PRO A 271 -11.24 -4.44 -14.21
C PRO A 271 -12.53 -4.42 -15.03
N PHE A 272 -12.48 -3.89 -16.25
CA PHE A 272 -13.60 -3.86 -17.22
C PHE A 272 -14.91 -3.20 -16.75
N TYR A 273 -14.90 -2.44 -15.65
CA TYR A 273 -16.10 -1.86 -15.03
C TYR A 273 -16.16 -0.34 -15.20
N LYS A 274 -17.11 0.17 -16.00
CA LYS A 274 -17.18 1.60 -16.36
C LYS A 274 -18.51 2.31 -16.04
N HIS A 275 -19.50 1.60 -15.49
CA HIS A 275 -20.90 2.04 -15.51
C HIS A 275 -21.50 2.48 -14.16
N GLU A 276 -20.68 2.82 -13.15
CA GLU A 276 -21.18 3.34 -11.86
C GLU A 276 -21.36 4.86 -11.89
N ASN A 277 -22.42 5.37 -11.27
CA ASN A 277 -22.81 6.79 -11.28
C ASN A 277 -23.01 7.40 -9.90
N ARG A 278 -22.91 6.63 -8.82
CA ARG A 278 -23.04 7.10 -7.42
C ARG A 278 -21.70 7.41 -6.77
N VAL A 279 -20.65 6.70 -7.18
CA VAL A 279 -19.26 6.87 -6.73
C VAL A 279 -18.33 7.07 -7.92
N GLY A 280 -17.06 7.39 -7.67
CA GLY A 280 -16.04 7.45 -8.70
C GLY A 280 -15.62 6.07 -9.18
N VAL A 281 -15.01 5.98 -10.34
CA VAL A 281 -14.55 4.71 -10.94
C VAL A 281 -13.10 4.84 -11.39
N LEU A 282 -12.25 3.93 -10.94
CA LEU A 282 -10.98 3.62 -11.56
C LEU A 282 -11.12 2.24 -12.19
N SER A 283 -10.90 2.12 -13.49
CA SER A 283 -10.98 0.83 -14.18
C SER A 283 -9.83 0.67 -15.14
N PHE A 284 -9.59 -0.57 -15.52
CA PHE A 284 -8.52 -0.92 -16.43
C PHE A 284 -8.90 -2.14 -17.26
N ASP A 285 -8.36 -2.15 -18.47
CA ASP A 285 -8.52 -3.20 -19.48
C ASP A 285 -7.26 -3.23 -20.37
N GLU A 286 -7.31 -3.99 -21.45
CA GLU A 286 -6.23 -4.09 -22.44
C GLU A 286 -5.89 -2.77 -23.15
N ILE A 287 -6.84 -1.83 -23.21
CA ILE A 287 -6.66 -0.51 -23.85
C ILE A 287 -5.94 0.43 -22.87
N GLY A 288 -6.25 0.32 -21.57
CA GLY A 288 -5.51 0.99 -20.52
C GLY A 288 -6.40 1.40 -19.35
N LEU A 289 -6.09 2.55 -18.76
CA LEU A 289 -6.83 3.06 -17.59
C LEU A 289 -8.02 3.92 -18.02
N PHE A 290 -9.17 3.68 -17.39
CA PHE A 290 -10.33 4.53 -17.40
C PHE A 290 -10.52 5.17 -16.02
N PHE A 291 -10.81 6.46 -15.97
CA PHE A 291 -11.07 7.18 -14.74
C PHE A 291 -12.32 8.04 -14.88
N LYS A 292 -13.22 7.92 -13.91
CA LYS A 292 -14.39 8.78 -13.74
C LYS A 292 -14.37 9.33 -12.31
N ASP A 293 -14.37 10.64 -12.19
CA ASP A 293 -14.36 11.29 -10.89
C ASP A 293 -15.67 11.01 -10.11
N CYS A 294 -15.57 11.07 -8.79
CA CYS A 294 -16.72 10.88 -7.90
C CYS A 294 -17.65 12.11 -7.99
N PRO A 295 -18.95 11.92 -8.29
CA PRO A 295 -19.87 13.03 -8.56
C PRO A 295 -20.30 13.81 -7.31
N ARG A 296 -19.99 13.29 -6.11
CA ARG A 296 -20.44 13.84 -4.82
C ARG A 296 -19.25 13.97 -3.87
N ASN A 297 -19.27 15.01 -3.04
CA ASN A 297 -18.44 15.10 -1.84
C ASN A 297 -19.25 14.59 -0.64
N PHE A 298 -18.69 13.65 0.13
CA PHE A 298 -19.32 13.00 1.28
C PHE A 298 -18.82 13.53 2.63
N SER A 299 -17.77 14.35 2.65
CA SER A 299 -17.08 14.73 3.88
C SER A 299 -17.93 15.58 4.83
N ILE A 300 -17.76 15.32 6.11
CA ILE A 300 -18.28 16.15 7.21
C ILE A 300 -17.07 16.85 7.84
N PRO A 301 -17.01 18.20 7.90
CA PRO A 301 -15.81 18.94 8.29
C PRO A 301 -15.15 18.46 9.58
N GLN A 302 -15.92 18.22 10.66
CA GLN A 302 -15.37 17.80 11.95
C GLN A 302 -14.75 16.40 11.90
N LYS A 303 -15.43 15.45 11.23
CA LYS A 303 -14.94 14.07 11.08
C LYS A 303 -13.71 14.01 10.17
N LYS A 304 -13.70 14.81 9.10
CA LYS A 304 -12.55 14.97 8.20
C LYS A 304 -11.31 15.52 8.93
N VAL A 305 -11.47 16.58 9.73
CA VAL A 305 -10.35 17.14 10.52
C VAL A 305 -9.75 16.11 11.47
N LYS A 306 -10.61 15.33 12.16
CA LYS A 306 -10.14 14.24 13.03
C LYS A 306 -9.35 13.19 12.23
N SER A 307 -9.89 12.73 11.10
CA SER A 307 -9.24 11.71 10.27
C SER A 307 -7.92 12.17 9.67
N ILE A 308 -7.83 13.45 9.25
CA ILE A 308 -6.57 14.06 8.78
C ILE A 308 -5.52 14.03 9.88
N ARG A 309 -5.88 14.39 11.12
CA ARG A 309 -4.95 14.34 12.26
C ARG A 309 -4.47 12.92 12.55
N GLU A 310 -5.36 11.93 12.46
CA GLU A 310 -4.98 10.51 12.63
C GLU A 310 -4.01 10.07 11.53
N MET A 311 -4.24 10.47 10.28
CA MET A 311 -3.30 10.21 9.19
C MET A 311 -1.96 10.92 9.37
N ASP A 312 -1.94 12.18 9.79
CA ASP A 312 -0.69 12.88 10.06
C ASP A 312 0.11 12.20 11.18
N ASN A 313 -0.57 11.67 12.20
CA ASN A 313 0.08 10.84 13.21
C ASN A 313 0.65 9.54 12.62
N LEU A 314 -0.10 8.85 11.76
CA LEU A 314 0.40 7.65 11.09
C LEU A 314 1.63 7.95 10.21
N ILE A 315 1.60 9.05 9.46
CA ILE A 315 2.75 9.52 8.66
C ILE A 315 3.96 9.77 9.56
N LYS A 316 3.79 10.47 10.69
CA LYS A 316 4.89 10.68 11.67
C LYS A 316 5.47 9.35 12.15
N MET A 317 4.62 8.39 12.50
CA MET A 317 5.07 7.07 12.94
C MET A 317 5.86 6.35 11.86
N VAL A 318 5.43 6.44 10.60
CA VAL A 318 6.15 5.84 9.47
C VAL A 318 7.47 6.53 9.20
N LEU A 319 7.53 7.86 9.27
CA LEU A 319 8.79 8.59 9.13
C LEU A 319 9.83 8.14 10.17
N LEU A 320 9.41 7.92 11.42
CA LEU A 320 10.29 7.42 12.49
C LEU A 320 10.92 6.06 12.20
N THR A 321 10.34 5.24 11.32
CA THR A 321 10.94 3.94 10.93
C THR A 321 12.25 4.08 10.14
N ASN A 322 12.59 5.29 9.70
CA ASN A 322 13.88 5.59 9.10
C ASN A 322 14.98 5.90 10.15
N LEU A 323 14.61 5.98 11.43
CA LEU A 323 15.53 6.32 12.52
C LEU A 323 15.80 5.09 13.39
N THR A 324 17.03 5.01 13.89
CA THR A 324 17.38 4.12 14.99
C THR A 324 16.72 4.59 16.29
N VAL A 325 16.65 3.70 17.28
CA VAL A 325 16.12 4.07 18.61
C VAL A 325 16.87 5.28 19.17
N ASP A 326 18.20 5.27 19.13
CA ASP A 326 19.02 6.36 19.67
C ASP A 326 18.71 7.71 18.98
N GLU A 327 18.56 7.71 17.66
CA GLU A 327 18.17 8.91 16.90
C GLU A 327 16.76 9.41 17.28
N ILE A 328 15.81 8.51 17.61
CA ILE A 328 14.49 8.90 18.13
C ILE A 328 14.62 9.48 19.55
N LEU A 329 15.48 8.89 20.39
CA LEU A 329 15.70 9.32 21.76
C LEU A 329 16.33 10.72 21.85
N GLU A 330 17.09 11.15 20.84
CA GLU A 330 17.59 12.53 20.67
C GLU A 330 16.47 13.55 20.40
N LEU A 331 15.35 13.11 19.81
CA LEU A 331 14.25 14.00 19.44
C LEU A 331 13.32 14.35 20.60
N ILE A 332 13.34 13.56 21.68
CA ILE A 332 12.40 13.70 22.80
C ILE A 332 13.10 14.08 24.12
N PRO A 333 12.49 14.94 24.96
CA PRO A 333 13.09 15.38 26.22
C PRO A 333 13.24 14.21 27.22
N ILE A 334 14.45 14.00 27.71
CA ILE A 334 14.82 12.83 28.53
C ILE A 334 14.70 13.16 30.01
N LYS A 335 13.75 12.56 30.74
CA LYS A 335 13.75 12.55 32.22
C LYS A 335 13.40 11.20 32.87
N SER A 336 12.65 10.33 32.21
CA SER A 336 12.48 8.90 32.54
C SER A 336 11.73 8.24 31.40
N LYS A 337 12.13 7.03 30.98
CA LYS A 337 11.66 6.42 29.73
C LYS A 337 11.07 5.04 29.98
N THR A 338 9.91 5.00 30.63
CA THR A 338 9.00 3.88 30.35
C THR A 338 8.60 3.95 28.88
N PHE A 339 8.26 2.78 28.34
CA PHE A 339 7.82 2.66 26.97
C PHE A 339 6.67 3.64 26.61
N PHE A 340 5.66 3.75 27.48
CA PHE A 340 4.52 4.64 27.29
C PHE A 340 4.88 6.13 27.28
N GLN A 341 5.87 6.54 28.08
CA GLN A 341 6.36 7.92 28.07
C GLN A 341 6.98 8.28 26.72
N VAL A 342 7.75 7.36 26.11
CA VAL A 342 8.33 7.56 24.77
C VAL A 342 7.22 7.76 23.74
N LEU A 343 6.18 6.93 23.76
CA LEU A 343 5.05 7.09 22.82
C LEU A 343 4.31 8.42 22.98
N ASN A 344 4.08 8.83 24.23
CA ASN A 344 3.42 10.09 24.51
C ASN A 344 4.22 11.27 23.97
N GLU A 345 5.55 11.25 24.12
CA GLU A 345 6.41 12.31 23.59
C GLU A 345 6.51 12.27 22.05
N ILE A 346 6.57 11.09 21.43
CA ILE A 346 6.50 10.94 19.98
C ILE A 346 5.22 11.56 19.41
N SER A 347 4.07 11.36 20.07
CA SER A 347 2.80 11.92 19.61
C SER A 347 2.80 13.46 19.56
N LYS A 348 3.59 14.09 20.45
CA LYS A 348 3.76 15.54 20.58
C LYS A 348 4.94 16.09 19.78
N LEU A 349 5.74 15.23 19.14
CA LEU A 349 6.91 15.63 18.38
C LEU A 349 6.50 16.59 17.26
N GLU A 350 7.19 17.73 17.20
CA GLU A 350 7.02 18.71 16.13
C GLU A 350 7.47 18.12 14.80
N GLU A 351 6.62 18.27 13.79
CA GLU A 351 6.82 17.71 12.45
C GLU A 351 8.13 18.21 11.82
N ASP A 352 8.42 19.50 11.95
CA ASP A 352 9.59 20.13 11.33
C ASP A 352 10.90 19.56 11.91
N LYS A 353 10.92 19.31 13.23
CA LYS A 353 12.05 18.68 13.92
C LYS A 353 12.27 17.25 13.44
N LEU A 354 11.19 16.48 13.28
CA LEU A 354 11.26 15.13 12.73
C LEU A 354 11.78 15.14 11.29
N ILE A 355 11.19 15.99 10.43
CA ILE A 355 11.54 16.11 9.01
C ILE A 355 13.02 16.50 8.83
N GLU A 356 13.54 17.44 9.63
CA GLU A 356 14.97 17.79 9.58
C GLU A 356 15.87 16.64 10.01
N LYS A 357 15.50 15.86 11.04
CA LYS A 357 16.26 14.66 11.43
C LYS A 357 16.26 13.62 10.32
N ILE A 358 15.13 13.42 9.64
CA ILE A 358 15.04 12.53 8.47
C ILE A 358 15.99 13.01 7.37
N LYS A 359 16.00 14.30 7.05
CA LYS A 359 16.95 14.86 6.06
C LYS A 359 18.41 14.69 6.44
N GLU A 360 18.74 14.73 7.74
CA GLU A 360 20.09 14.48 8.22
C GLU A 360 20.53 13.04 7.92
N VAL A 361 19.68 12.06 8.23
CA VAL A 361 20.03 10.64 8.05
C VAL A 361 19.99 10.19 6.59
N MET A 362 19.21 10.84 5.73
CA MET A 362 19.18 10.58 4.28
C MET A 362 20.49 10.96 3.54
N LYS A 363 21.35 11.77 4.18
CA LYS A 363 22.62 12.23 3.59
C LYS A 363 23.81 11.33 3.92
N LYS A 364 23.64 10.41 4.87
CA LYS A 364 24.63 9.43 5.30
C LYS A 364 24.45 8.17 4.47
#